data_AF-A0A075LTX2-F1
#
_entry.id   AF-A0A075LTX2-F1
#
_cell.length_a   1.000
_cell.length_b   1.000
_cell.length_c   1.000
_cell.angle_alpha   90.00
_cell.angle_beta   90.00
_cell.angle_gamma   90.00
#
_symmetry.space_group_name_H-M   'P 1'
#
loop_
_entity.id
_entity.type
_entity.pdbx_description
1 polymer ?
#
loop_
_entity_poly.entity_id
_entity_poly.type
_entity_poly.pdbx_seq_one_letter_code
_entity_poly.pdbx_strand_id
1 'polypeptide(L)'
;MRRSRVVGIIFLVLLILPMAAAEDEYENDEAQFAGLAEAGFIIITAGILFYSIIKRTPFIDYKKGSFSINLNHEMPFLEVRAPLYPLDIHHFLVVLGSLLTIPHFISCQDYSTPFGLTGLLLGFALLIENASGFYGRYLHAKVERLRREVSSPYLKEALKKFRRWRELHIVWTVVMYLILALHLVFVD
;
A
#
# COMPACT_ATOMS: atom_id res chain seq x y z
N MET A 1 -13.18 19.14 20.22
CA MET A 1 -13.68 18.62 18.93
C MET A 1 -12.59 17.83 18.22
N ARG A 2 -12.79 16.51 18.12
CA ARG A 2 -12.18 15.48 17.24
C ARG A 2 -10.96 15.85 16.37
N ARG A 3 -9.76 15.39 16.76
CA ARG A 3 -8.57 15.25 15.88
C ARG A 3 -8.89 14.59 14.52
N SER A 4 -9.86 13.66 14.51
CA SER A 4 -10.34 13.01 13.30
C SER A 4 -11.09 13.93 12.33
N ARG A 5 -11.70 15.02 12.80
CA ARG A 5 -12.33 16.02 11.91
C ARG A 5 -11.30 16.91 11.25
N VAL A 6 -10.21 17.27 11.95
CA VAL A 6 -9.11 18.07 11.38
C VAL A 6 -8.39 17.28 10.29
N VAL A 7 -8.09 16.01 10.53
CA VAL A 7 -7.52 15.13 9.50
C VAL A 7 -8.49 14.97 8.32
N GLY A 8 -9.78 14.79 8.58
CA GLY A 8 -10.80 14.73 7.53
C GLY A 8 -10.89 16.01 6.70
N ILE A 9 -10.78 17.18 7.34
CA ILE A 9 -10.79 18.48 6.65
C ILE A 9 -9.52 18.70 5.84
N ILE A 10 -8.34 18.36 6.38
CA ILE A 10 -7.07 18.44 5.63
C ILE A 10 -7.12 17.50 4.43
N PHE A 11 -7.66 16.29 4.60
CA PHE A 11 -7.84 15.34 3.50
C PHE A 11 -8.82 15.86 2.44
N LEU A 12 -9.92 16.47 2.87
CA LEU A 12 -10.91 17.09 1.99
C LEU A 12 -10.32 18.28 1.23
N VAL A 13 -9.53 19.12 1.91
CA VAL A 13 -8.84 20.26 1.29
C VAL A 13 -7.79 19.78 0.30
N LEU A 14 -7.02 18.74 0.60
CA LEU A 14 -6.05 18.15 -0.34
C LEU A 14 -6.70 17.50 -1.55
N LEU A 15 -7.96 17.04 -1.45
CA LEU A 15 -8.73 16.53 -2.58
C LEU A 15 -9.35 17.65 -3.44
N ILE A 16 -9.78 18.75 -2.81
CA ILE A 16 -10.49 19.84 -3.50
C ILE A 16 -9.53 20.87 -4.10
N LEU A 17 -8.36 21.11 -3.49
CA LEU A 17 -7.39 22.11 -3.96
C LEU A 17 -6.92 21.84 -5.40
N PRO A 18 -6.60 20.59 -5.81
CA PRO A 18 -6.26 20.28 -7.19
C PRO A 18 -7.47 20.50 -8.11
N MET A 19 -8.67 20.07 -7.70
CA MET A 19 -9.89 20.25 -8.51
C MET A 19 -10.23 21.72 -8.78
N ALA A 20 -9.97 22.60 -7.81
CA ALA A 20 -10.19 24.04 -7.96
C ALA A 20 -9.08 24.76 -8.76
N ALA A 21 -7.91 24.14 -8.91
CA ALA A 21 -6.79 24.67 -9.68
C ALA A 21 -6.83 24.26 -11.17
N ALA A 22 -7.79 23.43 -11.57
CA ALA A 22 -7.88 22.85 -12.92
C ALA A 22 -8.89 23.55 -13.85
N GLU A 23 -9.39 24.74 -13.49
CA GLU A 23 -10.39 25.45 -14.31
C GLU A 23 -9.82 26.18 -15.53
N ASP A 24 -8.49 26.26 -15.71
CA ASP A 24 -7.87 26.98 -16.83
C ASP A 24 -6.88 26.09 -17.59
N GLU A 25 -7.35 25.22 -18.48
CA GLU A 25 -6.69 24.85 -19.75
C GLU A 25 -7.53 23.83 -20.54
N TYR A 26 -8.24 24.33 -21.56
CA TYR A 26 -8.89 23.52 -22.60
C TYR A 26 -7.87 23.15 -23.70
N GLU A 27 -8.07 21.97 -24.30
CA GLU A 27 -7.37 21.38 -25.47
C GLU A 27 -6.08 20.57 -25.22
N ASN A 28 -6.07 19.69 -24.22
CA ASN A 28 -5.24 18.49 -24.32
C ASN A 28 -6.08 17.28 -23.91
N ASP A 29 -6.17 16.27 -24.78
CA ASP A 29 -6.79 14.96 -24.49
C ASP A 29 -6.00 14.17 -23.43
N GLU A 30 -4.96 14.78 -22.84
CA GLU A 30 -4.11 14.23 -21.80
C GLU A 30 -4.79 14.28 -20.43
N ALA A 31 -4.62 13.20 -19.66
CA ALA A 31 -5.12 13.12 -18.30
C ALA A 31 -4.45 14.18 -17.40
N GLN A 32 -5.26 15.03 -16.78
CA GLN A 32 -4.81 16.09 -15.86
C GLN A 32 -4.23 15.49 -14.55
N PHE A 33 -3.60 16.32 -13.71
CA PHE A 33 -3.08 15.92 -12.39
C PHE A 33 -1.95 14.86 -12.39
N ALA A 34 -1.18 14.75 -13.49
CA ALA A 34 -0.06 13.82 -13.57
C ALA A 34 0.93 13.96 -12.38
N GLY A 35 1.27 15.20 -11.99
CA GLY A 35 2.16 15.43 -10.84
C GLY A 35 1.58 14.96 -9.49
N LEU A 36 0.26 14.96 -9.33
CA LEU A 36 -0.39 14.41 -8.13
C LEU A 36 -0.34 12.88 -8.12
N ALA A 37 -0.53 12.26 -9.29
CA ALA A 37 -0.39 10.81 -9.45
C ALA A 37 1.07 10.35 -9.22
N GLU A 38 2.05 11.10 -9.74
CA GLU A 38 3.48 10.86 -9.48
C GLU A 38 3.78 10.93 -7.98
N ALA A 39 3.35 12.00 -7.30
CA ALA A 39 3.48 12.12 -5.85
C ALA A 39 2.83 10.93 -5.12
N GLY A 40 1.66 10.49 -5.59
CA GLY A 40 0.98 9.28 -5.10
C GLY A 40 1.84 8.02 -5.21
N PHE A 41 2.44 7.78 -6.38
CA PHE A 41 3.33 6.65 -6.62
C PHE A 41 4.63 6.72 -5.81
N ILE A 42 5.19 7.91 -5.60
CA ILE A 42 6.35 8.11 -4.72
C ILE A 42 5.99 7.71 -3.28
N ILE A 43 4.83 8.12 -2.78
CA ILE A 43 4.36 7.74 -1.42
C ILE A 43 4.15 6.23 -1.31
N ILE A 44 3.52 5.61 -2.31
CA ILE A 44 3.35 4.13 -2.36
C ILE A 44 4.72 3.44 -2.30
N THR A 45 5.66 3.89 -3.13
CA THR A 45 7.03 3.34 -3.21
C THR A 45 7.74 3.47 -1.86
N ALA A 46 7.67 4.64 -1.23
CA ALA A 46 8.23 4.89 0.10
C ALA A 46 7.63 3.93 1.14
N GLY A 47 6.31 3.72 1.12
CA GLY A 47 5.64 2.76 2.00
C GLY A 47 6.09 1.32 1.80
N ILE A 48 6.31 0.89 0.55
CA ILE A 48 6.80 -0.46 0.21
C ILE A 48 8.26 -0.65 0.67
N LEU A 49 9.12 0.33 0.38
CA LEU A 49 10.54 0.29 0.76
C LEU A 49 10.72 0.30 2.27
N PHE A 50 10.05 1.23 2.96
CA PHE A 50 10.03 1.31 4.42
C PHE A 50 9.68 -0.03 5.05
N TYR A 51 8.57 -0.64 4.63
CA TYR A 51 8.14 -1.91 5.17
C TYR A 51 9.10 -3.04 4.84
N SER A 52 9.67 -3.04 3.63
CA SER A 52 10.59 -4.08 3.17
C SER A 52 11.94 -4.06 3.88
N ILE A 53 12.41 -2.88 4.30
CA ILE A 53 13.61 -2.73 5.13
C ILE A 53 13.31 -3.22 6.55
N ILE A 54 12.24 -2.72 7.17
CA ILE A 54 11.95 -2.99 8.59
C ILE A 54 11.56 -4.45 8.83
N LYS A 55 10.83 -5.09 7.90
CA LYS A 55 10.46 -6.50 8.06
C LYS A 55 11.66 -7.46 7.99
N ARG A 56 12.81 -7.00 7.48
CA ARG A 56 14.04 -7.79 7.30
C ARG A 56 15.09 -7.56 8.39
N THR A 57 14.95 -6.51 9.19
CA THR A 57 15.85 -6.26 10.33
C THR A 57 15.58 -7.29 11.43
N PRO A 58 16.58 -8.09 11.84
CA PRO A 58 16.43 -9.04 12.94
C PRO A 58 16.21 -8.29 14.26
N PHE A 59 15.19 -8.70 15.02
CA PHE A 59 14.92 -8.13 16.33
C PHE A 59 15.78 -8.83 17.39
N ILE A 60 16.44 -8.02 18.22
CA ILE A 60 17.20 -8.50 19.38
C ILE A 60 16.21 -8.53 20.56
N ASP A 61 15.98 -9.72 21.09
CA ASP A 61 14.99 -9.97 22.14
C ASP A 61 15.69 -9.90 23.51
N TYR A 62 15.46 -8.83 24.27
CA TYR A 62 16.06 -8.66 25.60
C TYR A 62 15.11 -9.20 26.68
N LYS A 63 15.27 -10.48 27.03
CA LYS A 63 14.65 -11.05 28.24
C LYS A 63 15.59 -10.87 29.43
N LYS A 64 15.05 -10.38 30.55
CA LYS A 64 15.72 -10.14 31.86
C LYS A 64 16.98 -11.00 32.05
N GLY A 65 18.14 -10.48 31.66
CA GLY A 65 19.46 -11.06 31.96
C GLY A 65 20.10 -11.98 30.91
N SER A 66 19.44 -12.33 29.80
CA SER A 66 20.09 -13.07 28.70
C SER A 66 19.99 -12.32 27.37
N PHE A 67 21.13 -12.01 26.78
CA PHE A 67 21.21 -11.49 25.43
C PHE A 67 20.93 -12.65 24.45
N SER A 68 19.75 -12.69 23.85
CA SER A 68 19.41 -13.70 22.83
C SER A 68 18.93 -13.01 21.57
N ILE A 69 19.63 -13.24 20.45
CA ILE A 69 19.13 -12.87 19.12
C ILE A 69 18.15 -13.98 18.72
N ASN A 70 16.87 -13.80 19.04
CA ASN A 70 15.82 -14.70 18.55
C ASN A 70 15.47 -14.32 17.11
N LEU A 71 16.14 -14.97 16.16
CA LEU A 71 15.71 -14.98 14.77
C LEU A 71 14.48 -15.87 14.63
N ASN A 72 13.31 -15.34 14.97
CA ASN A 72 12.06 -16.04 14.69
C ASN A 72 11.77 -15.94 13.19
N HIS A 73 12.39 -16.83 12.40
CA HIS A 73 12.33 -16.82 10.94
C HIS A 73 10.90 -16.96 10.39
N GLU A 74 9.98 -17.50 11.18
CA GLU A 74 8.59 -17.67 10.75
C GLU A 74 7.78 -16.36 10.85
N MET A 75 8.04 -15.48 11.84
CA MET A 75 7.19 -14.32 12.15
C MET A 75 7.93 -13.13 12.80
N PRO A 76 8.95 -12.50 12.15
CA PRO A 76 9.74 -11.42 12.76
C PRO A 76 8.94 -10.14 13.07
N PHE A 77 7.75 -9.97 12.48
CA PHE A 77 6.95 -8.74 12.56
C PHE A 77 5.90 -8.74 13.68
N LEU A 78 5.64 -9.88 14.34
CA LEU A 78 4.63 -9.96 15.41
C LEU A 78 5.14 -9.52 16.80
N GLU A 79 6.44 -9.31 16.95
CA GLU A 79 7.07 -9.02 18.26
C GLU A 79 7.33 -7.53 18.49
N VAL A 80 7.12 -6.68 17.49
CA VAL A 80 7.36 -5.23 17.59
C VAL A 80 6.23 -4.57 18.38
N ARG A 81 6.42 -4.37 19.68
CA ARG A 81 5.60 -3.45 20.50
C ARG A 81 6.09 -2.01 20.31
N ALA A 82 5.79 -1.43 19.15
CA ALA A 82 5.94 0.00 18.89
C ALA A 82 4.56 0.71 18.96
N PRO A 83 4.49 2.02 19.26
CA PRO A 83 3.22 2.76 19.28
C PRO A 83 2.52 2.82 17.92
N LEU A 84 3.24 2.55 16.83
CA LEU A 84 2.71 2.36 15.47
C LEU A 84 3.34 1.08 14.90
N TYR A 85 2.51 0.14 14.44
CA TYR A 85 3.04 -1.06 13.78
C TYR A 85 3.55 -0.68 12.38
N PRO A 86 4.75 -1.11 11.96
CA PRO A 86 5.27 -0.81 10.62
C PRO A 86 4.31 -1.17 9.47
N LEU A 87 3.47 -2.19 9.68
CA LEU A 87 2.41 -2.58 8.76
C LEU A 87 1.30 -1.51 8.61
N ASP A 88 1.00 -0.77 9.68
CA ASP A 88 0.01 0.30 9.66
C ASP A 88 0.53 1.51 8.88
N ILE A 89 1.82 1.86 9.06
CA ILE A 89 2.47 2.95 8.31
C ILE A 89 2.51 2.58 6.82
N HIS A 90 2.95 1.37 6.49
CA HIS A 90 2.91 0.85 5.12
C HIS A 90 1.52 0.99 4.50
N HIS A 91 0.50 0.51 5.21
CA HIS A 91 -0.86 0.57 4.72
C HIS A 91 -1.36 2.00 4.50
N PHE A 92 -1.11 2.89 5.48
CA PHE A 92 -1.49 4.28 5.39
C PHE A 92 -0.88 4.95 4.16
N LEU A 93 0.42 4.75 3.94
CA LEU A 93 1.13 5.33 2.79
C LEU A 93 0.60 4.76 1.47
N VAL A 94 0.38 3.45 1.37
CA VAL A 94 -0.16 2.83 0.15
C VAL A 94 -1.57 3.36 -0.17
N VAL A 95 -2.46 3.45 0.84
CA VAL A 95 -3.81 4.00 0.64
C VAL A 95 -3.75 5.47 0.28
N LEU A 96 -2.97 6.27 1.01
CA LEU A 96 -2.83 7.70 0.75
C LEU A 96 -2.35 7.94 -0.67
N GLY A 97 -1.25 7.29 -1.07
CA GLY A 97 -0.71 7.44 -2.41
C GLY A 97 -1.68 6.97 -3.49
N SER A 98 -2.42 5.87 -3.27
CA SER A 98 -3.46 5.42 -4.20
C SER A 98 -4.56 6.46 -4.37
N LEU A 99 -4.99 7.11 -3.27
CA LEU A 99 -6.03 8.15 -3.33
C LEU A 99 -5.55 9.38 -4.11
N LEU A 100 -4.26 9.73 -4.04
CA LEU A 100 -3.68 10.83 -4.83
C LEU A 100 -3.65 10.55 -6.34
N THR A 101 -3.64 9.27 -6.76
CA THR A 101 -3.71 8.91 -8.18
C THR A 101 -5.12 9.01 -8.78
N ILE A 102 -6.16 9.03 -7.95
CA ILE A 102 -7.56 8.99 -8.43
C ILE A 102 -7.92 10.17 -9.33
N PRO A 103 -7.58 11.43 -9.01
CA PRO A 103 -7.92 12.57 -9.87
C PRO A 103 -7.38 12.41 -11.29
N HIS A 104 -6.15 11.90 -11.44
CA HIS A 104 -5.54 11.65 -12.74
C HIS A 104 -6.33 10.62 -13.54
N PHE A 105 -6.67 9.47 -12.95
CA PHE A 105 -7.50 8.47 -13.63
C PHE A 105 -8.87 9.00 -14.04
N ILE A 106 -9.56 9.74 -13.16
CA ILE A 106 -10.90 10.25 -13.47
C ILE A 106 -10.85 11.33 -14.56
N SER A 107 -9.74 12.06 -14.67
CA SER A 107 -9.57 13.10 -15.69
C SER A 107 -9.21 12.58 -17.09
N CYS A 108 -8.85 11.29 -17.23
CA CYS A 108 -8.53 10.71 -18.52
C CYS A 108 -9.78 10.59 -19.40
N GLN A 109 -9.72 11.17 -20.60
CA GLN A 109 -10.87 11.21 -21.53
C GLN A 109 -10.88 10.05 -22.53
N ASP A 110 -9.72 9.45 -22.82
CA ASP A 110 -9.60 8.34 -23.78
C ASP A 110 -8.74 7.17 -23.26
N TYR A 111 -9.39 6.04 -23.06
CA TYR A 111 -8.77 4.78 -22.62
C TYR A 111 -8.44 3.82 -23.76
N SER A 112 -8.71 4.19 -25.01
CA SER A 112 -8.47 3.36 -26.18
C SER A 112 -7.02 3.41 -26.68
N THR A 113 -6.27 4.46 -26.33
CA THR A 113 -4.84 4.59 -26.66
C THR A 113 -3.99 3.67 -25.78
N PRO A 114 -2.78 3.27 -26.22
CA PRO A 114 -1.85 2.51 -25.37
C PRO A 114 -1.53 3.22 -24.03
N PHE A 115 -1.41 4.54 -24.06
CA PHE A 115 -1.23 5.37 -22.87
C PHE A 115 -2.44 5.28 -21.92
N GLY A 116 -3.65 5.53 -22.43
CA GLY A 116 -4.88 5.42 -21.65
C GLY A 116 -5.09 4.01 -21.10
N LEU A 117 -4.93 2.98 -21.93
CA LEU A 117 -5.09 1.58 -21.54
C LEU A 117 -4.13 1.17 -20.43
N THR A 118 -2.85 1.55 -20.53
CA THR A 118 -1.88 1.26 -19.46
C THR A 118 -2.18 2.01 -18.17
N GLY A 119 -2.70 3.23 -18.26
CA GLY A 119 -3.25 3.96 -17.12
C GLY A 119 -4.42 3.21 -16.47
N LEU A 120 -5.41 2.76 -17.26
CA LEU A 120 -6.55 2.00 -16.74
C LEU A 120 -6.11 0.72 -16.02
N LEU A 121 -5.21 -0.04 -16.65
CA LEU A 121 -4.65 -1.26 -16.06
C LEU A 121 -3.93 -0.96 -14.74
N LEU A 122 -3.22 0.15 -14.65
CA LEU A 122 -2.55 0.59 -13.44
C LEU A 122 -3.57 0.95 -12.34
N GLY A 123 -4.67 1.62 -12.69
CA GLY A 123 -5.77 1.89 -11.77
C GLY A 123 -6.41 0.61 -11.21
N PHE A 124 -6.67 -0.39 -12.06
CA PHE A 124 -7.15 -1.70 -11.62
C PHE A 124 -6.12 -2.44 -10.76
N ALA A 125 -4.84 -2.37 -11.12
CA ALA A 125 -3.76 -2.98 -10.36
C ALA A 125 -3.70 -2.39 -8.93
N LEU A 126 -3.79 -1.06 -8.81
CA LEU A 126 -3.86 -0.36 -7.51
C LEU A 126 -5.09 -0.76 -6.70
N LEU A 127 -6.26 -0.89 -7.32
CA LEU A 127 -7.47 -1.34 -6.64
C LEU A 127 -7.29 -2.75 -6.06
N ILE A 128 -6.78 -3.68 -6.87
CA ILE A 128 -6.52 -5.07 -6.47
C ILE A 128 -5.45 -5.10 -5.36
N GLU A 129 -4.39 -4.27 -5.47
CA GLU A 129 -3.36 -4.16 -4.43
C GLU A 129 -3.92 -3.71 -3.09
N ASN A 130 -4.75 -2.67 -3.09
CA ASN A 130 -5.37 -2.18 -1.87
C ASN A 130 -6.30 -3.22 -1.25
N ALA A 131 -7.17 -3.85 -2.06
CA ALA A 131 -8.06 -4.91 -1.61
C ALA A 131 -7.29 -6.11 -1.04
N SER A 132 -6.23 -6.55 -1.74
CA SER A 132 -5.32 -7.58 -1.28
C SER A 132 -4.65 -7.19 0.04
N GLY A 133 -4.22 -5.94 0.19
CA GLY A 133 -3.63 -5.43 1.42
C GLY A 133 -4.60 -5.49 2.61
N PHE A 134 -5.89 -5.16 2.41
CA PHE A 134 -6.92 -5.31 3.45
C PHE A 134 -7.13 -6.77 3.85
N TYR A 135 -7.19 -7.66 2.85
CA TYR A 135 -7.28 -9.09 3.11
C TYR A 135 -6.05 -9.63 3.87
N GLY A 136 -4.86 -9.16 3.53
CA GLY A 136 -3.62 -9.46 4.24
C GLY A 136 -3.64 -9.08 5.71
N ARG A 137 -4.16 -7.89 6.04
CA ARG A 137 -4.35 -7.44 7.42
C ARG A 137 -5.34 -8.33 8.17
N TYR A 138 -6.44 -8.73 7.53
CA TYR A 138 -7.38 -9.69 8.11
C TYR A 138 -6.69 -11.02 8.42
N LEU A 139 -5.91 -11.57 7.49
CA LEU A 139 -5.16 -12.81 7.71
C LEU A 139 -4.13 -12.66 8.83
N HIS A 140 -3.42 -11.54 8.88
CA HIS A 140 -2.45 -11.23 9.95
C HIS A 140 -3.12 -11.22 11.32
N ALA A 141 -4.25 -10.50 11.47
CA ALA A 141 -5.01 -10.45 12.71
C ALA A 141 -5.54 -11.84 13.12
N LYS A 142 -5.98 -12.64 12.14
CA LYS A 142 -6.43 -14.02 12.38
C LYS A 142 -5.29 -14.92 12.88
N VAL A 143 -4.10 -14.84 12.28
CA VAL A 143 -2.92 -15.59 12.72
C VAL A 143 -2.51 -15.18 14.13
N GLU A 144 -2.45 -13.88 14.41
CA GLU A 144 -2.07 -13.38 15.74
C GLU A 144 -3.09 -13.78 16.83
N ARG A 145 -4.39 -13.77 16.53
CA ARG A 145 -5.41 -14.28 17.45
C ARG A 145 -5.22 -15.77 17.74
N LEU A 146 -5.06 -16.59 16.69
CA LEU A 146 -4.88 -18.04 16.82
C LEU A 146 -3.55 -18.42 17.51
N ARG A 147 -2.52 -17.58 17.43
CA ARG A 147 -1.25 -17.78 18.14
C ARG A 147 -1.42 -17.66 19.66
N ARG A 148 -2.32 -16.79 20.13
CA ARG A 148 -2.58 -16.58 21.56
C ARG A 148 -3.44 -17.69 22.16
N GLU A 149 -4.18 -18.43 21.34
CA GLU A 149 -4.97 -19.59 21.73
C GLU A 149 -4.09 -20.86 21.66
N VAL A 150 -3.73 -21.42 22.82
CA VAL A 150 -2.79 -22.54 22.93
C VAL A 150 -3.26 -23.74 22.09
N SER A 151 -2.43 -24.17 21.13
CA SER A 151 -2.55 -25.40 20.32
C SER A 151 -3.73 -25.50 19.33
N SER A 152 -4.09 -24.41 18.65
CA SER A 152 -5.12 -24.49 17.61
C SER A 152 -4.64 -25.20 16.33
N PRO A 153 -5.25 -26.33 15.90
CA PRO A 153 -4.91 -27.00 14.63
C PRO A 153 -5.13 -26.09 13.40
N TYR A 154 -5.94 -25.04 13.56
CA TYR A 154 -6.23 -24.04 12.53
C TYR A 154 -5.07 -23.04 12.30
N LEU A 155 -4.08 -22.96 13.19
CA LEU A 155 -2.95 -22.04 13.05
C LEU A 155 -2.09 -22.38 11.83
N LYS A 156 -1.79 -23.67 11.61
CA LYS A 156 -1.00 -24.14 10.45
C LYS A 156 -1.68 -23.78 9.13
N GLU A 157 -2.99 -23.95 9.06
CA GLU A 157 -3.76 -23.61 7.86
C GLU A 157 -3.83 -22.10 7.62
N ALA A 158 -4.01 -21.31 8.69
CA ALA A 158 -4.00 -19.84 8.62
C ALA A 158 -2.63 -19.32 8.16
N LEU A 159 -1.53 -19.88 8.66
CA LEU A 159 -0.17 -19.55 8.22
C LEU A 159 0.07 -19.91 6.75
N LYS A 160 -0.42 -21.06 6.30
CA LYS A 160 -0.34 -21.46 4.88
C LYS A 160 -1.08 -20.47 3.98
N LYS A 161 -2.29 -20.06 4.38
CA LYS A 161 -3.07 -19.02 3.68
C LYS A 161 -2.35 -17.68 3.66
N PHE A 162 -1.80 -17.25 4.79
CA PHE A 162 -1.03 -16.01 4.90
C PHE A 162 0.23 -16.01 4.03
N ARG A 163 0.99 -17.11 4.02
CA ARG A 163 2.19 -17.24 3.19
C ARG A 163 1.85 -17.16 1.69
N ARG A 164 0.82 -17.89 1.26
CA ARG A 164 0.36 -17.86 -0.13
C ARG A 164 -0.15 -16.47 -0.53
N TRP A 165 -0.92 -15.81 0.34
CA TRP A 165 -1.34 -14.43 0.11
C TRP A 165 -0.14 -13.50 -0.07
N ARG A 166 0.87 -13.59 0.82
CA ARG A 166 2.07 -12.74 0.75
C ARG A 166 2.82 -12.92 -0.56
N GLU A 167 3.00 -14.16 -1.02
CA GLU A 167 3.64 -14.46 -2.31
C GLU A 167 2.86 -13.83 -3.47
N LEU A 168 1.55 -14.03 -3.52
CA LEU A 168 0.69 -13.47 -4.57
C LEU A 168 0.67 -11.94 -4.55
N HIS A 169 0.61 -11.32 -3.36
CA HIS A 169 0.63 -9.87 -3.21
C HIS A 169 1.96 -9.27 -3.71
N ILE A 170 3.10 -9.88 -3.36
CA ILE A 170 4.41 -9.43 -3.86
C ILE A 170 4.49 -9.55 -5.39
N VAL A 171 4.05 -10.68 -5.95
CA VAL A 171 4.04 -10.86 -7.42
C VAL A 171 3.15 -9.83 -8.09
N TRP A 172 1.97 -9.58 -7.54
CA TRP A 172 1.06 -8.56 -8.05
C TRP A 172 1.69 -7.15 -7.99
N THR A 173 2.46 -6.86 -6.95
CA THR A 173 3.14 -5.57 -6.81
C THR A 173 4.19 -5.42 -7.90
N VAL A 174 4.97 -6.47 -8.19
CA VAL A 174 5.92 -6.46 -9.30
C VAL A 174 5.21 -6.21 -10.63
N VAL A 175 4.09 -6.89 -10.89
CA VAL A 175 3.28 -6.68 -12.10
C VAL A 175 2.80 -5.23 -12.20
N MET A 176 2.32 -4.63 -11.11
CA MET A 176 1.92 -3.22 -11.07
C MET A 176 3.08 -2.29 -11.47
N TYR A 177 4.29 -2.50 -10.95
CA TYR A 177 5.45 -1.68 -11.33
C TYR A 177 5.89 -1.88 -12.79
N LEU A 178 5.71 -3.08 -13.35
CA LEU A 178 5.93 -3.30 -14.78
C LEU A 178 4.93 -2.53 -15.64
N ILE A 179 3.65 -2.50 -15.23
CA ILE A 179 2.62 -1.70 -15.89
C ILE A 179 2.93 -0.21 -15.75
N LEU A 180 3.36 0.26 -14.57
CA LEU A 180 3.78 1.64 -14.35
C LEU A 180 4.94 2.02 -15.28
N ALA A 181 5.97 1.18 -15.37
CA ALA A 181 7.10 1.43 -16.27
C ALA A 181 6.66 1.50 -17.73
N LEU A 182 5.77 0.60 -18.16
CA LEU A 182 5.19 0.62 -19.49
C LEU A 182 4.35 1.88 -19.73
N HIS A 183 3.59 2.32 -18.74
CA HIS A 183 2.78 3.53 -18.81
C HIS A 183 3.67 4.76 -19.02
N LEU A 184 4.77 4.88 -18.26
CA LEU A 184 5.74 5.97 -18.42
C LEU A 184 6.41 5.96 -19.80
N VAL A 185 6.68 4.79 -20.38
CA VAL A 185 7.23 4.68 -21.75
C VAL A 185 6.25 5.18 -22.82
N PHE A 186 4.94 5.17 -22.54
CA PHE A 186 3.92 5.69 -23.45
C PHE A 186 3.47 7.12 -23.13
N VAL A 187 3.97 7.71 -22.03
CA VAL A 187 3.83 9.14 -21.73
C VAL A 187 4.80 9.97 -22.58
N ASP A 188 6.02 9.45 -22.76
CA ASP A 188 7.08 10.01 -23.62
C ASP A 188 6.93 9.59 -25.09
#